data_AF-C8PP14-F1
#
_entry.id   AF-C8PP14-F1
#
_cell.length_a   1.000
_cell.length_b   1.000
_cell.length_c   1.000
_cell.angle_alpha   90.00
_cell.angle_beta   90.00
_cell.angle_gamma   90.00
#
_symmetry.space_group_name_H-M   'P 1'
#
loop_
_entity.id
_entity.type
_entity.pdbx_description
1 polymer ?
#
loop_
_entity_poly.entity_id
_entity_poly.type
_entity_poly.pdbx_seq_one_letter_code
_entity_poly.pdbx_strand_id
1 'polypeptide(L)'
;MKKLAVLLLPMLALVFAGCGKRTAMFIIDNQSDWRVVVSITNVKEVGKKVDKSFYTILKRNDPYSNSAQSNRAFFEVYKGSTCELISVNGAKIKTQTSDMLILENSSPMNVLVVNETGKNILLKNDACIRNNLEDYFYCGDTVTWDNRKLPRYYYVPLFTTKSIAAHNTITDPVSIQFFAWQLSQITDTSDQKISDTINHLAAETIKITDNWKPITTHWKKEGNNLYLFLTN
;
A
#
# COMPACT_ATOMS: atom_id res chain seq x y z
N MET A 1 7.27 10.18 -13.75
CA MET A 1 5.93 10.79 -13.66
C MET A 1 4.88 9.69 -13.58
N LYS A 2 4.43 9.32 -12.37
CA LYS A 2 3.28 8.40 -12.20
C LYS A 2 2.00 9.18 -12.48
N LYS A 3 1.03 8.53 -13.13
CA LYS A 3 -0.13 9.15 -13.73
C LYS A 3 -1.37 8.82 -12.90
N LEU A 4 -2.23 9.81 -12.68
CA LEU A 4 -3.50 9.61 -12.00
C LEU A 4 -4.40 8.74 -12.88
N ALA A 5 -5.10 7.79 -12.28
CA ALA A 5 -6.18 7.06 -12.94
C ALA A 5 -7.36 8.03 -13.11
N VAL A 6 -7.34 8.79 -14.20
CA VAL A 6 -8.43 9.69 -14.56
C VAL A 6 -9.60 8.82 -14.99
N LEU A 7 -10.77 9.04 -14.39
CA LEU A 7 -12.03 8.45 -14.82
C LEU A 7 -12.20 8.71 -16.34
N LEU A 8 -12.08 7.67 -17.17
CA LEU A 8 -12.63 7.71 -18.51
C LEU A 8 -14.14 7.61 -18.36
N LEU A 9 -14.83 8.75 -18.43
CA LEU A 9 -16.28 8.80 -18.57
C LEU A 9 -16.70 7.83 -19.68
N PRO A 10 -17.62 6.88 -19.44
CA PRO A 10 -18.15 6.04 -20.50
C PRO A 10 -19.10 6.90 -21.33
N MET A 11 -18.55 7.74 -22.21
CA MET A 11 -19.33 8.32 -23.30
C MET A 11 -19.73 7.16 -24.22
N LEU A 12 -21.05 6.97 -24.31
CA LEU A 12 -21.74 6.13 -25.26
C LEU A 12 -21.02 6.05 -26.61
N ALA A 13 -20.84 4.81 -27.07
CA ALA A 13 -20.75 4.41 -28.47
C ALA A 13 -19.82 5.24 -29.38
N LEU A 14 -18.59 4.77 -29.57
CA LEU A 14 -17.97 4.81 -30.89
C LEU A 14 -17.16 3.53 -31.15
N VAL A 15 -17.80 2.65 -31.92
CA VAL A 15 -17.12 1.65 -32.75
C VAL A 15 -16.23 2.43 -33.72
N PHE A 16 -14.97 2.64 -33.36
CA PHE A 16 -13.94 2.91 -34.36
C PHE A 16 -13.32 1.58 -34.77
N ALA A 17 -13.80 1.09 -35.91
CA ALA A 17 -13.08 0.18 -36.76
C ALA A 17 -11.73 0.83 -37.12
N GLY A 18 -10.69 0.46 -36.38
CA GLY A 18 -9.30 0.76 -36.70
C GLY A 18 -8.51 -0.53 -36.45
N CYS A 19 -7.52 -0.80 -37.30
CA CYS A 19 -6.57 -1.91 -37.18
C CYS A 19 -5.62 -1.74 -35.98
N GLY A 20 -6.18 -1.39 -34.81
CA GLY A 20 -5.51 -1.30 -33.53
C GLY A 20 -5.66 -2.60 -32.77
N LYS A 21 -4.62 -3.00 -32.02
CA LYS A 21 -4.70 -4.17 -31.14
C LYS A 21 -5.89 -4.02 -30.19
N ARG A 22 -6.75 -5.06 -30.14
CA ARG A 22 -7.98 -5.10 -29.33
C ARG A 22 -7.64 -4.86 -27.85
N THR A 23 -8.25 -3.84 -27.26
CA THR A 23 -8.21 -3.56 -25.82
C THR A 23 -9.48 -4.10 -25.14
N ALA A 24 -9.41 -4.26 -23.82
CA ALA A 24 -10.53 -4.59 -22.94
C ALA A 24 -10.58 -3.59 -21.77
N MET A 25 -11.72 -3.49 -21.10
CA MET A 25 -11.86 -2.68 -19.89
C MET A 25 -11.42 -3.49 -18.67
N PHE A 26 -10.63 -2.86 -17.80
CA PHE A 26 -10.27 -3.37 -16.47
C PHE A 26 -10.76 -2.38 -15.41
N ILE A 27 -11.40 -2.88 -14.37
CA ILE A 27 -12.03 -2.07 -13.32
C ILE A 27 -11.32 -2.32 -12.00
N ILE A 28 -11.00 -1.25 -11.28
CA ILE A 28 -10.55 -1.35 -9.89
C ILE A 28 -11.61 -0.69 -9.03
N ASP A 29 -12.15 -1.42 -8.06
CA ASP A 29 -13.13 -0.93 -7.08
C ASP A 29 -12.54 -1.06 -5.68
N ASN A 30 -12.01 0.05 -5.18
CA ASN A 30 -11.50 0.14 -3.82
C ASN A 30 -12.64 0.44 -2.85
N GLN A 31 -13.14 -0.61 -2.21
CA GLN A 31 -14.16 -0.50 -1.19
C GLN A 31 -13.54 -0.40 0.22
N SER A 32 -12.22 -0.28 0.35
CA SER A 32 -11.56 -0.13 1.66
C SER A 32 -11.50 1.33 2.11
N ASP A 33 -11.17 1.53 3.39
CA ASP A 33 -10.89 2.84 4.00
C ASP A 33 -9.44 3.28 3.80
N TRP A 34 -8.70 2.54 2.97
CA TRP A 34 -7.28 2.76 2.71
C TRP A 34 -7.10 3.23 1.28
N ARG A 35 -6.25 4.25 1.08
CA ARG A 35 -5.74 4.53 -0.26
C ARG A 35 -4.78 3.42 -0.65
N VAL A 36 -4.82 3.03 -1.92
CA VAL A 36 -3.99 1.93 -2.41
C VAL A 36 -3.23 2.33 -3.65
N VAL A 37 -2.06 1.73 -3.82
CA VAL A 37 -1.26 1.79 -5.03
C VAL A 37 -1.32 0.43 -5.68
N VAL A 38 -1.63 0.43 -6.97
CA VAL A 38 -1.68 -0.76 -7.82
C VAL A 38 -0.69 -0.58 -8.96
N SER A 39 -0.17 -1.69 -9.47
CA SER A 39 0.52 -1.71 -10.75
C SER A 39 -0.32 -2.42 -11.79
N ILE A 40 -0.37 -1.89 -13.00
CA ILE A 40 -1.09 -2.48 -14.14
C ILE A 40 -0.11 -2.60 -15.31
N THR A 41 -0.06 -3.78 -15.93
CA THR A 41 0.75 -4.01 -17.12
C THR A 41 -0.06 -3.81 -18.40
N ASN A 42 0.62 -3.51 -19.52
CA ASN A 42 0.00 -3.43 -20.84
C ASN A 42 -1.24 -2.52 -20.88
N VAL A 43 -1.19 -1.36 -20.24
CA VAL A 43 -2.29 -0.40 -20.17
C VAL A 43 -2.22 0.57 -21.35
N LYS A 44 -3.37 1.00 -21.86
CA LYS A 44 -3.46 2.02 -22.91
C LYS A 44 -3.59 3.39 -22.26
N GLU A 45 -2.58 4.23 -22.45
CA GLU A 45 -2.55 5.61 -21.97
C GLU A 45 -2.40 6.56 -23.14
N VAL A 46 -3.30 7.55 -23.26
CA VAL A 46 -3.24 8.59 -24.32
C VAL A 46 -3.01 7.97 -25.70
N GLY A 47 -3.72 6.87 -25.99
CA GLY A 47 -3.65 6.14 -27.25
C GLY A 47 -2.43 5.21 -27.43
N LYS A 48 -1.49 5.15 -26.48
CA LYS A 48 -0.27 4.33 -26.57
C LYS A 48 -0.27 3.18 -25.56
N LYS A 49 0.38 2.07 -25.90
CA LYS A 49 0.64 0.97 -24.97
C LYS A 49 1.76 1.36 -24.01
N VAL A 50 1.53 1.15 -22.73
CA VAL A 50 2.51 1.28 -21.66
C VAL A 50 2.65 -0.06 -20.96
N ASP A 51 3.88 -0.56 -20.87
CA ASP A 51 4.13 -1.93 -20.43
C ASP A 51 3.86 -2.15 -18.95
N LYS A 52 4.16 -1.17 -18.09
CA LYS A 52 3.80 -1.16 -16.68
C LYS A 52 3.59 0.27 -16.19
N SER A 53 2.53 0.51 -15.42
CA SER A 53 2.25 1.79 -14.78
C SER A 53 1.71 1.59 -13.37
N PHE A 54 1.85 2.62 -12.55
CA PHE A 54 1.40 2.62 -11.16
C PHE A 54 0.33 3.67 -10.98
N TYR A 55 -0.75 3.30 -10.29
CA TYR A 55 -1.89 4.16 -10.05
C TYR A 55 -2.23 4.17 -8.58
N THR A 56 -2.55 5.35 -8.05
CA THR A 56 -3.17 5.48 -6.73
C THR A 56 -4.68 5.47 -6.89
N ILE A 57 -5.36 4.62 -6.14
CA ILE A 57 -6.82 4.52 -6.10
C ILE A 57 -7.29 5.03 -4.73
N LEU A 58 -8.26 5.95 -4.76
CA LEU A 58 -8.79 6.57 -3.55
C LEU A 58 -9.55 5.57 -2.68
N LYS A 59 -9.71 5.87 -1.38
CA LYS A 59 -10.55 5.09 -0.47
C LYS A 59 -12.04 5.37 -0.70
N ARG A 60 -12.92 4.46 -0.26
CA ARG A 60 -14.37 4.51 -0.53
C ARG A 60 -15.02 5.88 -0.24
N ASN A 61 -14.68 6.48 0.89
CA ASN A 61 -15.21 7.77 1.34
C ASN A 61 -14.11 8.84 1.39
N ASP A 62 -13.28 8.89 0.35
CA ASP A 62 -12.22 9.89 0.30
C ASP A 62 -12.83 11.30 0.17
N PRO A 63 -12.51 12.23 1.10
CA PRO A 63 -13.08 13.59 1.06
C PRO A 63 -12.63 14.39 -0.16
N TYR A 64 -11.67 13.89 -0.94
CA TYR A 64 -11.20 14.50 -2.18
C TYR A 64 -11.68 13.78 -3.43
N SER A 65 -12.59 12.80 -3.28
CA SER A 65 -13.23 12.20 -4.44
C SER A 65 -13.99 13.26 -5.23
N ASN A 66 -13.75 13.30 -6.54
CA ASN A 66 -14.43 14.16 -7.49
C ASN A 66 -14.75 13.36 -8.76
N SER A 67 -15.37 13.99 -9.76
CA SER A 67 -15.74 13.29 -10.99
C SER A 67 -14.56 12.64 -11.74
N ALA A 68 -13.34 13.15 -11.58
CA ALA A 68 -12.14 12.57 -12.20
C ALA A 68 -11.42 11.55 -11.30
N GLN A 69 -11.74 11.53 -10.00
CA GLN A 69 -11.04 10.73 -8.99
C GLN A 69 -12.04 10.02 -8.10
N SER A 70 -12.09 8.72 -8.26
CA SER A 70 -13.00 7.87 -7.50
C SER A 70 -12.22 6.73 -6.86
N ASN A 71 -12.83 6.14 -5.85
CA ASN A 71 -12.44 4.85 -5.33
C ASN A 71 -12.66 3.74 -6.36
N ARG A 72 -13.38 4.03 -7.47
CA ARG A 72 -13.51 3.18 -8.63
C ARG A 72 -12.78 3.77 -9.85
N ALA A 73 -11.86 3.01 -10.44
CA ALA A 73 -11.08 3.41 -11.61
C ALA A 73 -11.28 2.44 -12.77
N PHE A 74 -11.20 2.96 -13.99
CA PHE A 74 -11.41 2.23 -15.23
C PHE A 74 -10.20 2.40 -16.14
N PHE A 75 -9.70 1.29 -16.67
CA PHE A 75 -8.51 1.26 -17.52
C PHE A 75 -8.81 0.52 -18.81
N GLU A 76 -8.35 1.05 -19.94
CA GLU A 76 -8.22 0.26 -21.16
C GLU A 76 -6.91 -0.51 -21.12
N VAL A 77 -6.97 -1.84 -21.28
CA VAL A 77 -5.80 -2.73 -21.21
C VAL A 77 -5.71 -3.63 -22.43
N TYR A 78 -4.50 -3.98 -22.84
CA TYR A 78 -4.26 -4.96 -23.89
C TYR A 78 -4.28 -6.39 -23.32
N LYS A 79 -4.48 -7.38 -24.20
CA LYS A 79 -4.44 -8.81 -23.84
C LYS A 79 -3.18 -9.17 -23.06
N GLY A 80 -3.34 -9.96 -21.99
CA GLY A 80 -2.23 -10.36 -21.10
C GLY A 80 -1.84 -9.30 -20.07
N SER A 81 -2.66 -8.26 -19.89
CA SER A 81 -2.53 -7.33 -18.76
C SER A 81 -2.74 -8.06 -17.43
N THR A 82 -1.99 -7.62 -16.43
CA THR A 82 -2.07 -8.05 -15.04
C THR A 82 -2.16 -6.83 -14.14
N CYS A 83 -2.86 -6.98 -13.01
CA CYS A 83 -2.94 -5.96 -11.97
C CYS A 83 -2.42 -6.53 -10.65
N GLU A 84 -1.57 -5.77 -9.95
CA GLU A 84 -0.99 -6.15 -8.67
C GLU A 84 -1.26 -5.05 -7.64
N LEU A 85 -1.73 -5.44 -6.45
CA LEU A 85 -1.80 -4.53 -5.31
C LEU A 85 -0.38 -4.35 -4.73
N ILE A 86 0.13 -3.12 -4.74
CA ILE A 86 1.49 -2.79 -4.29
C ILE A 86 1.50 -2.27 -2.85
N SER A 87 0.47 -1.52 -2.44
CA SER A 87 0.38 -1.00 -1.08
C SER A 87 0.25 -2.12 -0.06
N VAL A 88 1.14 -2.13 0.93
CA VAL A 88 1.03 -2.95 2.15
C VAL A 88 0.33 -2.13 3.21
N ASN A 89 -0.98 -2.36 3.38
CA ASN A 89 -1.82 -1.67 4.35
C ASN A 89 -3.08 -2.47 4.67
N GLY A 90 -4.12 -1.84 5.22
CA GLY A 90 -5.37 -2.52 5.57
C GLY A 90 -6.34 -2.79 4.41
N ALA A 91 -5.98 -2.54 3.14
CA ALA A 91 -6.79 -2.96 1.99
C ALA A 91 -6.40 -4.36 1.51
N LYS A 92 -7.34 -5.30 1.52
CA LYS A 92 -7.14 -6.68 1.01
C LYS A 92 -7.89 -6.93 -0.29
N ILE A 93 -7.35 -7.87 -1.07
CA ILE A 93 -7.98 -8.34 -2.31
C ILE A 93 -9.17 -9.21 -1.92
N LYS A 94 -10.38 -8.76 -2.29
CA LYS A 94 -11.61 -9.54 -2.16
C LYS A 94 -11.86 -10.40 -3.40
N THR A 95 -11.62 -9.81 -4.57
CA THR A 95 -11.88 -10.44 -5.86
C THR A 95 -10.85 -9.94 -6.86
N GLN A 96 -10.29 -10.85 -7.64
CA GLN A 96 -9.40 -10.52 -8.74
C GLN A 96 -9.68 -11.45 -9.92
N THR A 97 -10.09 -10.85 -11.03
CA THR A 97 -10.39 -11.51 -12.31
C THR A 97 -9.56 -10.86 -13.41
N SER A 98 -9.74 -11.32 -14.66
CA SER A 98 -9.06 -10.73 -15.82
C SER A 98 -9.51 -9.30 -16.15
N ASP A 99 -10.63 -8.85 -15.60
CA ASP A 99 -11.29 -7.58 -15.89
C ASP A 99 -11.58 -6.74 -14.64
N MET A 100 -11.30 -7.26 -13.44
CA MET A 100 -11.66 -6.58 -12.19
C MET A 100 -10.71 -6.87 -11.03
N LEU A 101 -10.50 -5.85 -10.20
CA LEU A 101 -9.93 -5.94 -8.86
C LEU A 101 -10.88 -5.26 -7.87
N ILE A 102 -11.41 -6.00 -6.90
CA ILE A 102 -12.22 -5.46 -5.80
C ILE A 102 -11.40 -5.56 -4.51
N LEU A 103 -11.30 -4.45 -3.78
CA LEU A 103 -10.59 -4.37 -2.51
C LEU A 103 -11.57 -4.09 -1.37
N GLU A 104 -11.32 -4.67 -0.21
CA GLU A 104 -12.09 -4.39 1.01
C GLU A 104 -11.15 -4.23 2.21
N ASN A 105 -11.70 -3.85 3.37
CA ASN A 105 -10.91 -3.74 4.59
C ASN A 105 -10.47 -5.12 5.09
N SER A 106 -9.21 -5.22 5.53
CA SER A 106 -8.73 -6.30 6.37
C SER A 106 -8.78 -5.90 7.84
N SER A 107 -9.05 -6.88 8.70
CA SER A 107 -8.76 -6.76 10.13
C SER A 107 -7.24 -6.61 10.34
N PRO A 108 -6.81 -5.87 11.37
CA PRO A 108 -5.41 -5.83 11.78
C PRO A 108 -4.97 -7.20 12.31
N MET A 109 -3.67 -7.47 12.26
CA MET A 109 -3.04 -8.62 12.90
C MET A 109 -2.31 -8.20 14.17
N ASN A 110 -2.13 -9.15 15.09
CA ASN A 110 -1.28 -8.94 16.26
C ASN A 110 0.18 -9.09 15.87
N VAL A 111 0.99 -8.07 16.17
CA VAL A 111 2.45 -8.13 16.08
C VAL A 111 3.02 -7.93 17.48
N LEU A 112 3.96 -8.79 17.87
CA LEU A 112 4.66 -8.74 19.15
C LEU A 112 5.95 -7.93 18.98
N VAL A 113 6.02 -6.76 19.60
CA VAL A 113 7.17 -5.85 19.49
C VAL A 113 8.15 -6.15 20.63
N VAL A 114 9.40 -6.41 20.25
CA VAL A 114 10.53 -6.62 21.15
C VAL A 114 11.50 -5.46 20.98
N ASN A 115 11.94 -4.89 22.10
CA ASN A 115 12.84 -3.75 22.13
C ASN A 115 14.23 -4.16 22.61
N GLU A 116 15.19 -4.20 21.68
CA GLU A 116 16.58 -4.53 21.95
C GLU A 116 17.49 -3.29 21.91
N THR A 117 16.92 -2.08 21.83
CA THR A 117 17.71 -0.85 21.76
C THR A 117 18.22 -0.38 23.13
N GLY A 118 17.74 -0.97 24.23
CA GLY A 118 18.10 -0.55 25.60
C GLY A 118 17.58 0.83 26.02
N LYS A 119 16.66 1.42 25.26
CA LYS A 119 16.04 2.73 25.55
C LYS A 119 14.54 2.69 25.24
N ASN A 120 13.78 3.62 25.80
CA ASN A 120 12.38 3.78 25.44
C ASN A 120 12.26 4.33 24.01
N ILE A 121 11.35 3.77 23.22
CA ILE A 121 11.10 4.13 21.82
C ILE A 121 9.69 4.69 21.69
N LEU A 122 9.55 5.79 20.95
CA LEU A 122 8.25 6.24 20.46
C LEU A 122 8.01 5.68 19.06
N LEU A 123 7.47 4.47 19.00
CA LEU A 123 7.29 3.70 17.79
C LEU A 123 6.25 4.35 16.89
N LYS A 124 6.68 4.72 15.69
CA LYS A 124 5.85 5.30 14.64
C LYS A 124 6.04 4.53 13.34
N ASN A 125 5.04 4.61 12.48
CA ASN A 125 5.14 4.16 11.12
C ASN A 125 4.94 5.35 10.18
N ASP A 126 5.92 5.53 9.31
CA ASP A 126 5.94 6.58 8.30
C ASP A 126 5.67 5.95 6.93
N ALA A 127 5.23 6.77 5.97
CA ALA A 127 5.00 6.35 4.60
C ALA A 127 6.26 5.71 4.00
N CYS A 128 6.07 4.51 3.46
CA CYS A 128 7.05 3.81 2.65
C CYS A 128 6.33 3.06 1.53
N ILE A 129 6.62 3.39 0.27
CA ILE A 129 6.43 2.45 -0.84
C ILE A 129 7.72 2.50 -1.65
N ARG A 130 8.42 1.37 -1.69
CA ARG A 130 9.65 1.11 -2.45
C ARG A 130 10.70 2.22 -2.36
N ASN A 131 10.93 2.74 -1.16
CA ASN A 131 11.85 3.86 -0.89
C ASN A 131 11.57 5.15 -1.68
N ASN A 132 10.39 5.30 -2.29
CA ASN A 132 9.98 6.52 -2.96
C ASN A 132 8.81 7.17 -2.21
N LEU A 133 9.14 8.14 -1.36
CA LEU A 133 8.18 8.95 -0.60
C LEU A 133 7.14 9.63 -1.51
N GLU A 134 7.51 9.98 -2.76
CA GLU A 134 6.60 10.60 -3.75
C GLU A 134 5.37 9.75 -4.05
N ASP A 135 5.40 8.44 -3.76
CA ASP A 135 4.29 7.52 -4.04
C ASP A 135 3.07 7.73 -3.13
N TYR A 136 3.22 8.43 -2.00
CA TYR A 136 2.10 8.86 -1.14
C TYR A 136 1.79 10.36 -1.24
N PHE A 137 2.65 11.14 -1.90
CA PHE A 137 2.44 12.55 -2.10
C PHE A 137 1.65 12.76 -3.40
N TYR A 138 0.47 13.34 -3.25
CA TYR A 138 -0.39 13.61 -4.39
C TYR A 138 0.25 14.66 -5.31
N CYS A 139 0.14 14.44 -6.63
CA CYS A 139 0.61 15.28 -7.73
C CYS A 139 0.20 16.77 -7.63
N GLY A 140 0.86 17.55 -6.78
CA GLY A 140 0.69 19.01 -6.66
C GLY A 140 -0.41 19.48 -5.70
N ASP A 141 -1.09 18.58 -4.97
CA ASP A 141 -2.01 19.00 -3.91
C ASP A 141 -1.22 19.43 -2.69
N THR A 142 -1.49 20.65 -2.26
CA THR A 142 -0.76 21.30 -1.21
C THR A 142 -1.72 21.80 -0.15
N VAL A 143 -1.33 21.67 1.11
CA VAL A 143 -1.94 22.42 2.20
C VAL A 143 -1.11 23.68 2.41
N THR A 144 -1.78 24.81 2.58
CA THR A 144 -1.11 26.02 3.06
C THR A 144 -1.02 25.93 4.57
N TRP A 145 0.21 25.78 5.07
CA TRP A 145 0.51 25.84 6.50
C TRP A 145 1.57 26.91 6.69
N ASP A 146 1.29 27.90 7.54
CA ASP A 146 2.23 29.00 7.83
C ASP A 146 2.78 29.68 6.54
N ASN A 147 1.88 30.05 5.63
CA ASN A 147 2.17 30.62 4.31
C ASN A 147 3.04 29.76 3.36
N ARG A 148 3.33 28.51 3.71
CA ARG A 148 4.05 27.56 2.86
C ARG A 148 3.07 26.58 2.25
N LYS A 149 3.22 26.30 0.94
CA LYS A 149 2.53 25.20 0.27
C LYS A 149 3.30 23.91 0.53
N LEU A 150 2.79 23.08 1.42
CA LEU A 150 3.36 21.77 1.74
C LEU A 150 2.56 20.69 1.01
N PRO A 151 3.21 19.65 0.46
CA PRO A 151 2.50 18.54 -0.14
C PRO A 151 1.62 17.87 0.92
N ARG A 152 0.35 17.67 0.60
CA ARG A 152 -0.60 17.12 1.57
C ARG A 152 -0.31 15.63 1.78
N TYR A 153 -0.14 15.25 3.04
CA TYR A 153 0.17 13.88 3.42
C TYR A 153 -1.11 13.10 3.68
N TYR A 154 -1.32 12.05 2.90
CA TYR A 154 -2.53 11.22 2.95
C TYR A 154 -2.28 9.80 3.45
N TYR A 155 -1.09 9.58 3.97
CA TYR A 155 -0.69 8.30 4.52
C TYR A 155 -1.49 7.99 5.78
N VAL A 156 -2.03 6.77 5.84
CA VAL A 156 -2.61 6.22 7.06
C VAL A 156 -1.59 5.25 7.65
N PRO A 157 -1.10 5.49 8.89
CA PRO A 157 -0.16 4.59 9.52
C PRO A 157 -0.70 3.16 9.66
N LEU A 158 0.19 2.18 9.50
CA LEU A 158 -0.13 0.75 9.64
C LEU A 158 -0.47 0.36 11.08
N PHE A 159 -0.12 1.19 12.05
CA PHE A 159 -0.46 1.01 13.46
C PHE A 159 -0.51 2.37 14.16
N THR A 160 -1.20 2.43 15.29
CA THR A 160 -1.23 3.64 16.12
C THR A 160 0.11 3.82 16.83
N THR A 161 0.62 5.07 16.88
CA THR A 161 1.85 5.40 17.61
C THR A 161 1.83 4.82 19.01
N LYS A 162 2.93 4.17 19.41
CA LYS A 162 3.01 3.48 20.69
C LYS A 162 4.36 3.68 21.36
N SER A 163 4.35 3.93 22.66
CA SER A 163 5.55 3.90 23.47
C SER A 163 5.93 2.45 23.77
N ILE A 164 7.18 2.09 23.47
CA ILE A 164 7.76 0.78 23.75
C ILE A 164 8.88 1.00 24.77
N ALA A 165 8.76 0.36 25.93
CA ALA A 165 9.73 0.51 27.01
C ALA A 165 11.00 -0.32 26.74
N ALA A 166 12.12 0.09 27.34
CA ALA A 166 13.38 -0.64 27.24
C ALA A 166 13.33 -2.08 27.79
N HIS A 167 12.34 -2.38 28.66
CA HIS A 167 12.18 -3.71 29.26
C HIS A 167 11.23 -4.63 28.48
N ASN A 168 10.67 -4.19 27.34
CA ASN A 168 9.82 -5.07 26.53
C ASN A 168 10.69 -6.04 25.73
N THR A 169 10.98 -7.19 26.32
CA THR A 169 11.86 -8.22 25.75
C THR A 169 11.07 -9.32 25.04
N ILE A 170 11.76 -10.35 24.51
CA ILE A 170 11.10 -11.50 23.89
C ILE A 170 10.20 -12.29 24.85
N THR A 171 10.48 -12.25 26.16
CA THR A 171 9.66 -12.90 27.19
C THR A 171 8.52 -12.03 27.69
N ASP A 172 8.57 -10.72 27.43
CA ASP A 172 7.51 -9.76 27.76
C ASP A 172 7.32 -8.72 26.62
N PRO A 173 6.87 -9.18 25.43
CA PRO A 173 6.73 -8.31 24.28
C PRO A 173 5.45 -7.47 24.35
N VAL A 174 5.44 -6.33 23.67
CA VAL A 174 4.24 -5.50 23.54
C VAL A 174 3.45 -5.89 22.30
N SER A 175 2.18 -6.23 22.47
CA SER A 175 1.29 -6.45 21.33
C SER A 175 0.78 -5.13 20.73
N ILE A 176 0.82 -5.04 19.40
CA ILE A 176 0.22 -3.95 18.61
C ILE A 176 -0.70 -4.50 17.53
N GLN A 177 -1.77 -3.75 17.22
CA GLN A 177 -2.63 -3.99 16.06
C GLN A 177 -1.96 -3.41 14.82
N PHE A 178 -1.66 -4.26 13.84
CA PHE A 178 -0.90 -3.92 12.65
C PHE A 178 -1.69 -4.22 11.37
N PHE A 179 -1.88 -3.21 10.52
CA PHE A 179 -2.60 -3.30 9.25
C PHE A 179 -1.62 -3.61 8.10
N ALA A 180 -1.37 -4.89 7.85
CA ALA A 180 -0.56 -5.34 6.71
C ALA A 180 -0.90 -6.78 6.36
N TRP A 181 -2.14 -7.04 5.93
CA TRP A 181 -2.66 -8.39 5.73
C TRP A 181 -1.77 -9.26 4.83
N GLN A 182 -1.02 -8.65 3.90
CA GLN A 182 -0.06 -9.34 3.05
C GLN A 182 0.96 -10.16 3.84
N LEU A 183 1.39 -9.69 5.03
CA LEU A 183 2.31 -10.44 5.88
C LEU A 183 1.71 -11.79 6.31
N SER A 184 0.39 -11.86 6.49
CA SER A 184 -0.32 -13.09 6.86
C SER A 184 -0.52 -14.07 5.70
N GLN A 185 -0.34 -13.60 4.46
CA GLN A 185 -0.45 -14.44 3.26
C GLN A 185 0.88 -15.11 2.90
N ILE A 186 1.97 -14.70 3.54
CA ILE A 186 3.27 -15.33 3.35
C ILE A 186 3.22 -16.69 4.05
N THR A 187 2.97 -17.72 3.27
CA THR A 187 2.92 -19.11 3.71
C THR A 187 4.12 -19.86 3.13
N ASP A 188 4.94 -20.47 3.99
CA ASP A 188 6.01 -21.39 3.59
C ASP A 188 6.09 -22.55 4.60
N THR A 189 6.86 -23.56 4.25
CA THR A 189 7.17 -24.77 5.02
C THR A 189 7.95 -24.51 6.32
N SER A 190 8.66 -23.39 6.45
CA SER A 190 9.40 -23.07 7.68
C SER A 190 9.27 -21.60 8.10
N ASP A 191 9.29 -21.39 9.41
CA ASP A 191 9.27 -20.07 10.04
C ASP A 191 10.44 -19.18 9.58
N GLN A 192 11.61 -19.77 9.31
CA GLN A 192 12.77 -19.02 8.80
C GLN A 192 12.47 -18.39 7.43
N LYS A 193 11.93 -19.18 6.48
CA LYS A 193 11.63 -18.66 5.13
C LYS A 193 10.53 -17.62 5.15
N ILE A 194 9.53 -17.79 6.03
CA ILE A 194 8.49 -16.78 6.25
C ILE A 194 9.14 -15.49 6.78
N SER A 195 10.05 -15.60 7.75
CA SER A 195 10.79 -14.44 8.30
C SER A 195 11.58 -13.72 7.21
N ASP A 196 12.36 -14.44 6.40
CA ASP A 196 13.17 -13.84 5.34
C ASP A 196 12.30 -13.10 4.30
N THR A 197 11.17 -13.71 3.92
CA THR A 197 10.22 -13.12 2.96
C THR A 197 9.55 -11.88 3.53
N ILE A 198 9.14 -11.90 4.80
CA ILE A 198 8.58 -10.73 5.51
C ILE A 198 9.61 -9.62 5.57
N ASN A 199 10.86 -9.91 5.95
CA ASN A 199 11.92 -8.90 6.01
C ASN A 199 12.19 -8.26 4.64
N HIS A 200 12.22 -9.06 3.57
CA HIS A 200 12.37 -8.54 2.22
C HIS A 200 11.23 -7.60 1.82
N LEU A 201 9.98 -8.02 2.04
CA LEU A 201 8.81 -7.17 1.77
C LEU A 201 8.80 -5.90 2.63
N ALA A 202 9.08 -6.03 3.92
CA ALA A 202 9.07 -4.93 4.87
C ALA A 202 10.15 -3.88 4.54
N ALA A 203 11.34 -4.31 4.11
CA ALA A 203 12.41 -3.42 3.67
C ALA A 203 11.98 -2.49 2.52
N GLU A 204 11.07 -2.96 1.66
CA GLU A 204 10.54 -2.17 0.56
C GLU A 204 9.28 -1.37 0.92
N THR A 205 8.51 -1.75 1.94
CA THR A 205 7.12 -1.28 2.09
C THR A 205 6.75 -0.77 3.48
N ILE A 206 7.57 -1.02 4.50
CA ILE A 206 7.26 -0.67 5.89
C ILE A 206 8.42 0.14 6.45
N LYS A 207 8.16 1.41 6.76
CA LYS A 207 9.12 2.27 7.47
C LYS A 207 8.68 2.48 8.91
N ILE A 208 9.56 2.10 9.82
CA ILE A 208 9.38 2.23 11.26
C ILE A 208 10.38 3.25 11.78
N THR A 209 9.94 4.13 12.69
CA THR A 209 10.77 5.18 13.25
C THR A 209 10.60 5.31 14.77
N ASP A 210 11.67 5.77 15.43
CA ASP A 210 11.67 6.28 16.80
C ASP A 210 11.51 7.80 16.73
N ASN A 211 10.29 8.29 16.92
CA ASN A 211 9.97 9.70 16.78
C ASN A 211 10.56 10.35 15.51
N TRP A 212 10.29 9.74 14.35
CA TRP A 212 10.71 10.20 13.01
C TRP A 212 12.20 10.00 12.69
N LYS A 213 12.97 9.43 13.63
CA LYS A 213 14.32 8.94 13.37
C LYS A 213 14.23 7.48 12.91
N PRO A 214 14.84 7.10 11.77
CA PRO A 214 14.93 5.70 11.36
C PRO A 214 15.50 4.84 12.47
N ILE A 215 14.92 3.65 12.64
CA ILE A 215 15.38 2.63 13.57
C ILE A 215 15.54 1.32 12.80
N THR A 216 16.58 0.56 13.13
CA THR A 216 16.80 -0.76 12.54
C THR A 216 15.74 -1.72 13.05
N THR A 217 15.16 -2.50 12.16
CA THR A 217 14.14 -3.48 12.51
C THR A 217 14.34 -4.79 11.77
N HIS A 218 13.99 -5.90 12.40
CA HIS A 218 13.83 -7.18 11.71
C HIS A 218 12.60 -7.91 12.22
N TRP A 219 12.05 -8.75 11.36
CA TRP A 219 10.85 -9.53 11.61
C TRP A 219 11.19 -11.00 11.82
N LYS A 220 10.52 -11.64 12.78
CA LYS A 220 10.70 -13.08 13.04
C LYS A 220 9.35 -13.76 13.18
N LYS A 221 9.14 -14.81 12.40
CA LYS A 221 8.02 -15.73 12.54
C LYS A 221 8.41 -16.84 13.51
N GLU A 222 7.53 -17.16 14.45
CA GLU A 222 7.72 -18.30 15.36
C GLU A 222 6.36 -18.89 15.77
N GLY A 223 6.05 -20.10 15.33
CA GLY A 223 4.80 -20.81 15.64
C GLY A 223 3.57 -20.09 15.08
N ASN A 224 2.75 -19.47 15.92
CA ASN A 224 1.62 -18.61 15.49
C ASN A 224 1.92 -17.11 15.63
N ASN A 225 3.08 -16.77 16.18
CA ASN A 225 3.44 -15.39 16.48
C ASN A 225 4.28 -14.79 15.36
N LEU A 226 4.13 -13.47 15.20
CA LEU A 226 4.98 -12.63 14.38
C LEU A 226 5.56 -11.54 15.28
N TYR A 227 6.89 -11.50 15.33
CA TYR A 227 7.64 -10.56 16.14
C TYR A 227 8.27 -9.48 15.27
N LEU A 228 8.28 -8.26 15.78
CA LEU A 228 9.02 -7.13 15.27
C LEU A 228 10.08 -6.74 16.30
N PHE A 229 11.34 -6.90 15.95
CA PHE A 229 12.47 -6.53 16.79
C PHE A 229 12.95 -5.12 16.43
N LEU A 230 13.12 -4.29 17.45
CA LEU A 230 13.70 -2.94 17.35
C LEU A 230 15.16 -3.02 17.81
N THR A 231 16.10 -2.68 16.92
CA THR A 231 17.54 -2.74 17.19
C THR A 231 18.20 -1.39 16.92
N ASN A 232 19.46 -1.25 17.33
CA ASN A 232 20.25 -0.04 17.10
C ASN A 232 20.65 0.15 15.62
#